data_AF-A0AAD9CPX8-F1
#
_entry.id   AF-A0AAD9CPX8-F1
#
_cell.length_a   1.000
_cell.length_b   1.000
_cell.length_c   1.000
_cell.angle_alpha   90.00
_cell.angle_beta   90.00
_cell.angle_gamma   90.00
#
_symmetry.space_group_name_H-M   'P 1'
#
loop_
_entity.id
_entity.type
_entity.pdbx_description
1 polymer ?
#
loop_
_entity_poly.entity_id
_entity_poly.type
_entity_poly.pdbx_seq_one_letter_code
_entity_poly.pdbx_strand_id
1 'polypeptide(L)'
;MDGVWPSEEVMAHYCLQKRHMFKGAVCELGGGMTCLAGLMHKAFHPSYRLAASPSLSLRLSHTAPQSYMKGIRQARRAECRVTAANGVMARPDKHPASNEKALRLPSSPVAICADVKEVLLSDGNEKSIQNVRKLAERNRQTGKFGSTQVSSRVVRWDCESDISALEGHFDIVMCADCLFLDQYRSSLVDAIRRLLKPNGTALVFAPLRGETLRLFCQLAQQAGLCASQHQQYDAQVWDVHLKMLTEGKDAYDENIHYPLLITLTKGPQPVIHTQ
;
A
#
# COMPACT_ATOMS: atom_id res chain seq x y z
N MET A 1 14.20 -9.10 6.81
CA MET A 1 14.26 -7.92 5.91
C MET A 1 12.99 -7.17 6.25
N ASP A 2 13.06 -6.26 7.23
CA ASP A 2 11.90 -5.90 8.07
C ASP A 2 11.61 -4.41 7.95
N GLY A 3 10.95 -4.01 6.87
CA GLY A 3 10.37 -2.68 6.86
C GLY A 3 9.57 -2.36 5.62
N VAL A 4 8.86 -1.25 5.76
CA VAL A 4 7.72 -0.82 4.96
C VAL A 4 8.22 0.02 3.79
N TRP A 5 7.67 -0.20 2.60
CA TRP A 5 8.01 0.59 1.43
C TRP A 5 7.41 2.00 1.51
N PRO A 6 8.08 3.05 0.98
CA PRO A 6 7.55 4.42 1.01
C PRO A 6 6.11 4.54 0.51
N SER A 7 5.76 3.84 -0.58
CA SER A 7 4.40 3.81 -1.13
C SER A 7 3.38 3.20 -0.18
N GLU A 8 3.75 2.15 0.55
CA GLU A 8 2.85 1.47 1.51
C GLU A 8 2.60 2.36 2.73
N GLU A 9 3.63 3.04 3.21
CA GLU A 9 3.52 4.01 4.31
C GLU A 9 2.66 5.23 3.94
N VAL A 10 2.88 5.79 2.74
CA VAL A 10 2.10 6.92 2.25
C VAL A 10 0.64 6.53 2.01
N MET A 11 0.39 5.35 1.44
CA MET A 11 -0.98 4.82 1.28
C MET A 11 -1.67 4.66 2.65
N ALA A 12 -0.98 4.09 3.64
CA ALA A 12 -1.47 3.99 5.00
C ALA A 12 -1.82 5.36 5.62
N HIS A 13 -0.95 6.36 5.45
CA HIS A 13 -1.22 7.74 5.90
C HIS A 13 -2.45 8.32 5.21
N TYR A 14 -2.55 8.17 3.88
CA TYR A 14 -3.66 8.69 3.09
C TYR A 14 -4.99 8.09 3.53
N CYS A 15 -5.04 6.77 3.76
CA CYS A 15 -6.23 6.07 4.26
C CYS A 15 -6.72 6.64 5.60
N LEU A 16 -5.81 7.03 6.50
CA LEU A 16 -6.16 7.66 7.78
C LEU A 16 -6.75 9.06 7.61
N GLN A 17 -6.16 9.89 6.74
CA GLN A 17 -6.67 11.24 6.47
C GLN A 17 -8.02 11.22 5.76
N LYS A 18 -8.21 10.26 4.86
CA LYS A 18 -9.42 10.12 4.04
C LYS A 18 -10.38 9.05 4.54
N ARG A 19 -10.38 8.78 5.85
CA ARG A 19 -11.17 7.71 6.49
C ARG A 19 -12.65 7.67 6.09
N HIS A 20 -13.25 8.84 5.80
CA HIS A 20 -14.64 8.97 5.37
C HIS A 20 -14.95 8.31 4.02
N MET A 21 -13.94 8.04 3.19
CA MET A 21 -14.07 7.33 1.91
C MET A 21 -14.29 5.82 2.11
N PHE A 22 -13.87 5.27 3.25
CA PHE A 22 -13.85 3.84 3.51
C PHE A 22 -15.03 3.43 4.39
N LYS A 23 -16.20 3.23 3.77
CA LYS A 23 -17.44 2.82 4.46
C LYS A 23 -17.94 1.41 4.09
N GLY A 24 -17.35 0.82 3.05
CA GLY A 24 -17.81 -0.42 2.44
C GLY A 24 -16.80 -1.56 2.56
N ALA A 25 -16.73 -2.36 1.50
CA ALA A 25 -15.77 -3.43 1.34
C ALA A 25 -14.46 -2.91 0.73
N VAL A 26 -13.34 -3.21 1.39
CA VAL A 26 -12.00 -2.78 0.95
C VAL A 26 -11.12 -3.99 0.70
N CYS A 27 -10.37 -3.99 -0.40
CA CYS A 27 -9.33 -4.98 -0.68
C CYS A 27 -7.97 -4.32 -0.83
N GLU A 28 -6.97 -4.82 -0.12
CA GLU A 28 -5.56 -4.52 -0.39
C GLU A 28 -4.96 -5.66 -1.21
N LEU A 29 -4.46 -5.34 -2.40
CA LEU A 29 -3.73 -6.26 -3.28
C LEU A 29 -2.23 -6.08 -3.11
N GLY A 30 -1.48 -7.19 -3.06
CA GLY A 30 -0.02 -7.16 -3.05
C GLY A 30 0.58 -6.48 -1.82
N GLY A 31 -0.09 -6.62 -0.66
CA GLY A 31 0.32 -5.92 0.58
C GLY A 31 1.58 -6.51 1.23
N GLY A 32 2.20 -7.53 0.64
CA GLY A 32 3.42 -8.13 1.14
C GLY A 32 3.27 -8.75 2.53
N MET A 33 4.34 -8.68 3.33
CA MET A 33 4.39 -9.30 4.65
C MET A 33 3.47 -8.64 5.68
N THR A 34 3.04 -7.40 5.44
CA THR A 34 2.34 -6.56 6.42
C THR A 34 0.90 -6.29 6.05
N CYS A 35 0.60 -6.00 4.77
CA CYS A 35 -0.66 -5.37 4.36
C CYS A 35 -0.96 -4.17 5.26
N LEU A 36 0.04 -3.28 5.40
CA LEU A 36 0.03 -2.27 6.45
C LEU A 36 -1.15 -1.33 6.29
N ALA A 37 -1.43 -0.89 5.06
CA ALA A 37 -2.50 0.06 4.78
C ALA A 37 -3.87 -0.51 5.14
N GLY A 38 -4.13 -1.77 4.83
CA GLY A 38 -5.36 -2.47 5.16
C GLY A 38 -5.53 -2.75 6.65
N LEU A 39 -4.49 -2.62 7.47
CA LEU A 39 -4.59 -2.82 8.91
C LEU A 39 -4.76 -1.51 9.74
N MET A 40 -4.75 -0.31 9.15
CA MET A 40 -4.50 0.97 9.87
C MET A 40 -5.62 1.61 10.75
N HIS A 41 -5.29 1.88 12.02
CA HIS A 41 -5.66 3.06 12.88
C HIS A 41 -4.82 3.10 14.17
N LYS A 42 -4.64 4.33 14.68
CA LYS A 42 -4.02 4.85 15.91
C LYS A 42 -2.70 4.23 16.43
N ALA A 43 -1.62 4.95 16.09
CA ALA A 43 -0.56 5.33 17.03
C ALA A 43 -0.67 6.81 17.54
N PHE A 44 -1.82 7.49 17.40
CA PHE A 44 -2.00 8.87 17.89
C PHE A 44 -3.21 9.01 18.83
N HIS A 45 -3.02 8.72 20.11
CA HIS A 45 -4.02 8.84 21.18
C HIS A 45 -4.52 10.30 21.35
N PRO A 46 -5.81 10.56 21.71
CA PRO A 46 -6.38 11.90 21.83
C PRO A 46 -5.94 12.69 23.09
N SER A 47 -4.93 12.21 23.82
CA SER A 47 -4.28 12.99 24.88
C SER A 47 -3.44 14.14 24.33
N TYR A 48 -3.10 14.14 23.04
CA TYR A 48 -2.47 15.25 22.35
C TYR A 48 -3.53 16.14 21.72
N ARG A 49 -4.43 16.70 22.55
CA ARG A 49 -5.13 17.93 22.18
C ARG A 49 -4.04 18.99 22.04
N LEU A 50 -3.91 19.57 20.85
CA LEU A 50 -3.30 20.89 20.68
C LEU A 50 -4.10 21.83 21.60
N ALA A 51 -3.60 22.07 22.80
CA ALA A 51 -4.02 23.20 23.59
C ALA A 51 -3.59 24.42 22.78
N ALA A 52 -4.55 25.07 22.13
CA ALA A 52 -4.38 26.41 21.65
C ALA A 52 -4.11 27.28 22.87
N SER A 53 -2.84 27.62 23.10
CA SER A 53 -2.44 28.69 24.01
C SER A 53 -1.70 29.73 23.19
N PRO A 54 -2.06 31.03 23.23
CA PRO A 54 -1.67 32.01 22.20
C PRO A 54 -0.23 32.51 22.30
N SER A 55 0.64 31.85 23.05
CA SER A 55 1.97 32.40 23.36
C SER A 55 2.96 31.29 23.68
N LEU A 56 3.63 30.74 22.65
CA LEU A 56 5.03 30.30 22.70
C LEU A 56 5.44 29.74 21.32
N SER A 57 6.57 30.24 20.80
CA SER A 57 7.31 29.80 19.61
C SER A 57 7.07 28.33 19.20
N LEU A 58 6.48 28.13 18.02
CA LEU A 58 6.31 26.82 17.36
C LEU A 58 7.65 26.08 17.23
N ARG A 59 7.83 24.98 17.97
CA ARG A 59 8.71 23.88 17.56
C ARG A 59 7.82 22.78 16.99
N LEU A 60 7.82 22.66 15.66
CA LEU A 60 7.19 21.56 14.92
C LEU A 60 7.79 20.22 15.41
N SER A 61 6.97 19.29 15.88
CA SER A 61 7.42 17.96 16.30
C SER A 61 7.65 17.04 15.08
N HIS A 62 8.77 16.31 15.09
CA HIS A 62 9.50 15.76 13.94
C HIS A 62 9.20 14.29 13.55
N THR A 63 8.02 13.72 13.85
CA THR A 63 7.88 12.24 13.82
C THR A 63 7.46 11.63 12.47
N ALA A 64 6.56 12.25 11.70
CA ALA A 64 6.16 11.74 10.37
C ALA A 64 7.30 11.76 9.32
N PRO A 65 8.16 12.80 9.27
CA PRO A 65 9.32 12.80 8.37
C PRO A 65 10.29 11.65 8.65
N GLN A 66 10.43 11.20 9.91
CA GLN A 66 11.39 10.16 10.28
C GLN A 66 11.01 8.77 9.78
N SER A 67 9.72 8.46 9.69
CA SER A 67 9.24 7.15 9.27
C SER A 67 9.33 7.00 7.74
N TYR A 68 8.86 8.00 6.97
CA TYR A 68 9.07 8.06 5.52
C TYR A 68 10.56 8.03 5.15
N MET A 69 11.40 8.75 5.91
CA MET A 69 12.86 8.70 5.77
C MET A 69 13.47 7.32 6.01
N LYS A 70 12.89 6.55 6.94
CA LYS A 70 13.31 5.17 7.19
C LYS A 70 12.94 4.26 6.00
N GLY A 71 11.76 4.46 5.41
CA GLY A 71 11.33 3.77 4.19
C GLY A 71 12.25 4.04 3.00
N ILE A 72 12.60 5.31 2.75
CA ILE A 72 13.53 5.70 1.65
C ILE A 72 14.90 5.03 1.82
N ARG A 73 15.49 5.11 3.02
CA ARG A 73 16.79 4.49 3.31
C ARG A 73 16.78 2.97 3.13
N GLN A 74 15.62 2.33 3.29
CA GLN A 74 15.46 0.90 3.12
C GLN A 74 15.26 0.49 1.65
N ALA A 75 14.49 1.24 0.86
CA ALA A 75 14.33 1.01 -0.57
C ALA A 75 15.69 0.93 -1.29
N ARG A 76 16.61 1.84 -0.94
CA ARG A 76 18.01 1.82 -1.41
C ARG A 76 18.76 0.50 -1.15
N ARG A 77 18.54 -0.14 0.02
CA ARG A 77 19.22 -1.41 0.36
C ARG A 77 18.70 -2.60 -0.43
N ALA A 78 17.43 -2.56 -0.85
CA ALA A 78 16.84 -3.60 -1.69
C ALA A 78 17.36 -3.50 -3.14
N GLU A 79 17.56 -2.28 -3.66
CA GLU A 79 18.09 -2.05 -5.01
C GLU A 79 19.52 -2.58 -5.21
N CYS A 80 20.42 -2.38 -4.23
CA CYS A 80 21.76 -2.99 -4.28
C CYS A 80 21.74 -4.53 -4.43
N ARG A 81 20.65 -5.19 -4.04
CA ARG A 81 20.51 -6.66 -4.15
C ARG A 81 19.89 -7.09 -5.47
N VAL A 82 18.99 -6.28 -6.04
CA VAL A 82 18.36 -6.57 -7.35
C VAL A 82 19.35 -6.32 -8.49
N THR A 83 20.17 -5.27 -8.41
CA THR A 83 21.23 -5.01 -9.40
C THR A 83 22.32 -6.08 -9.41
N ALA A 84 22.58 -6.73 -8.26
CA ALA A 84 23.49 -7.87 -8.17
C ALA A 84 22.92 -9.18 -8.74
N ALA A 85 21.59 -9.30 -8.88
CA ALA A 85 20.93 -10.51 -9.38
C ALA A 85 20.84 -10.58 -10.92
N ASN A 86 21.08 -9.47 -11.61
CA ASN A 86 21.01 -9.37 -13.08
C ASN A 86 22.37 -9.57 -13.79
N GLY A 87 23.40 -10.06 -13.10
CA GLY A 87 24.73 -10.32 -13.66
C GLY A 87 25.37 -11.59 -13.12
N VAL A 88 25.10 -12.71 -13.79
CA VAL A 88 25.82 -14.00 -13.71
C VAL A 88 25.69 -14.82 -12.39
N MET A 89 25.50 -16.11 -12.62
CA MET A 89 25.20 -17.22 -11.72
C MET A 89 26.24 -17.46 -10.60
N ALA A 90 25.78 -17.64 -9.36
CA ALA A 90 26.47 -18.47 -8.37
C ALA A 90 25.47 -19.15 -7.41
N ARG A 91 25.48 -20.48 -7.42
CA ARG A 91 25.00 -21.37 -6.34
C ARG A 91 26.12 -22.40 -6.08
N PRO A 92 26.10 -23.15 -4.97
CA PRO A 92 25.84 -22.76 -3.59
C PRO A 92 27.01 -23.22 -2.67
N ASP A 93 27.02 -22.78 -1.42
CA ASP A 93 27.37 -23.60 -0.23
C ASP A 93 27.97 -22.78 0.91
N LYS A 94 27.18 -22.67 1.99
CA LYS A 94 27.50 -23.08 3.36
C LYS A 94 26.57 -22.34 4.31
N HIS A 95 25.71 -23.09 4.98
CA HIS A 95 25.09 -22.67 6.23
C HIS A 95 26.17 -22.22 7.23
N PRO A 96 25.94 -21.11 7.94
CA PRO A 96 26.30 -21.06 9.34
C PRO A 96 25.04 -21.12 10.20
N ALA A 97 25.20 -21.85 11.30
CA ALA A 97 24.19 -22.19 12.26
C ALA A 97 23.46 -20.98 12.85
N SER A 98 22.18 -21.23 13.13
CA SER A 98 21.31 -20.60 14.12
C SER A 98 22.01 -19.67 15.12
N ASN A 99 21.65 -18.40 15.05
CA ASN A 99 21.57 -17.55 16.23
C ASN A 99 20.29 -16.70 16.11
N GLU A 100 19.15 -17.33 16.38
CA GLU A 100 17.87 -16.66 16.58
C GLU A 100 17.96 -15.77 17.84
N LYS A 101 18.49 -14.57 17.69
CA LYS A 101 17.99 -13.44 18.48
C LYS A 101 16.87 -12.82 17.69
N ALA A 102 15.66 -13.35 17.92
CA ALA A 102 14.42 -12.73 17.47
C ALA A 102 14.40 -11.28 17.99
N LEU A 103 14.69 -10.33 17.11
CA LEU A 103 14.53 -8.92 17.39
C LEU A 103 13.03 -8.71 17.64
N ARG A 104 12.64 -8.52 18.90
CA ARG A 104 11.28 -8.16 19.27
C ARG A 104 10.96 -6.81 18.63
N LEU A 105 10.27 -6.85 17.50
CA LEU A 105 9.65 -5.67 16.92
C LEU A 105 8.64 -5.12 17.96
N PRO A 106 8.74 -3.84 18.35
CA PRO A 106 7.81 -3.27 19.32
C PRO A 106 6.38 -3.39 18.80
N SER A 107 5.49 -3.82 19.69
CA SER A 107 4.05 -3.98 19.48
C SER A 107 3.39 -2.61 19.27
N SER A 108 3.49 -2.03 18.07
CA SER A 108 2.65 -0.89 17.70
C SER A 108 1.38 -1.42 17.02
N PRO A 109 0.19 -1.22 17.62
CA PRO A 109 -1.06 -1.77 17.12
C PRO A 109 -1.56 -1.05 15.85
N VAL A 110 -2.32 -1.79 15.06
CA VAL A 110 -2.76 -1.48 13.70
C VAL A 110 -4.29 -1.69 13.70
N ALA A 111 -5.11 -0.62 13.62
CA ALA A 111 -6.54 -0.70 13.98
C ALA A 111 -7.62 -0.11 13.02
N ILE A 112 -7.73 -0.47 11.73
CA ILE A 112 -8.81 -0.07 10.75
C ILE A 112 -9.96 0.88 11.20
N CYS A 113 -10.18 1.95 10.40
CA CYS A 113 -11.27 2.93 10.53
C CYS A 113 -12.64 2.34 10.92
N ALA A 114 -13.29 2.96 11.92
CA ALA A 114 -14.54 2.50 12.55
C ALA A 114 -15.75 2.35 11.61
N ASP A 115 -15.71 2.94 10.41
CA ASP A 115 -16.82 2.91 9.46
C ASP A 115 -16.65 1.82 8.37
N VAL A 116 -15.51 1.12 8.33
CA VAL A 116 -15.25 0.09 7.32
C VAL A 116 -16.03 -1.17 7.67
N LYS A 117 -16.79 -1.71 6.70
CA LYS A 117 -17.57 -2.92 6.91
C LYS A 117 -16.67 -4.17 6.91
N GLU A 118 -15.85 -4.29 5.88
CA GLU A 118 -14.96 -5.44 5.69
C GLU A 118 -13.66 -5.04 4.99
N VAL A 119 -12.58 -5.72 5.37
CA VAL A 119 -11.26 -5.60 4.75
C VAL A 119 -10.72 -6.98 4.40
N LEU A 120 -10.36 -7.14 3.13
CA LEU A 120 -9.57 -8.27 2.65
C LEU A 120 -8.12 -7.83 2.43
N LEU A 121 -7.21 -8.45 3.18
CA LEU A 121 -5.76 -8.28 3.02
C LEU A 121 -5.22 -9.40 2.13
N SER A 122 -4.56 -9.07 1.02
CA SER A 122 -4.15 -10.07 0.05
C SER A 122 -2.77 -9.83 -0.55
N ASP A 123 -2.17 -10.94 -0.99
CA ASP A 123 -0.88 -11.02 -1.64
C ASP A 123 -0.81 -12.35 -2.42
N GLY A 124 0.01 -12.42 -3.46
CA GLY A 124 0.23 -13.65 -4.23
C GLY A 124 1.13 -14.67 -3.50
N ASN A 125 1.85 -14.25 -2.47
CA ASN A 125 2.78 -15.07 -1.72
C ASN A 125 2.14 -15.66 -0.46
N GLU A 126 2.02 -16.99 -0.42
CA GLU A 126 1.45 -17.72 0.73
C GLU A 126 2.17 -17.44 2.04
N LYS A 127 3.51 -17.31 2.04
CA LYS A 127 4.27 -17.02 3.27
C LYS A 127 3.94 -15.63 3.80
N SER A 128 3.75 -14.66 2.90
CA SER A 128 3.33 -13.31 3.26
C SER A 128 1.95 -13.33 3.91
N ILE A 129 0.99 -14.02 3.30
CA ILE A 129 -0.36 -14.15 3.87
C ILE A 129 -0.40 -14.94 5.17
N GLN A 130 0.43 -15.95 5.34
CA GLN A 130 0.56 -16.63 6.65
C GLN A 130 1.01 -15.66 7.75
N ASN A 131 1.89 -14.70 7.45
CA ASN A 131 2.29 -13.67 8.40
C ASN A 131 1.15 -12.68 8.66
N VAL A 132 0.48 -12.20 7.60
CA VAL A 132 -0.66 -11.28 7.69
C VAL A 132 -1.80 -11.88 8.51
N ARG A 133 -2.11 -13.17 8.35
CA ARG A 133 -3.09 -13.90 9.18
C ARG A 133 -2.73 -13.82 10.67
N LYS A 134 -1.47 -14.03 11.03
CA LYS A 134 -1.00 -13.94 12.43
C LYS A 134 -1.12 -12.50 12.98
N LEU A 135 -0.81 -11.50 12.16
CA LEU A 135 -0.95 -10.09 12.54
C LEU A 135 -2.41 -9.70 12.73
N ALA A 136 -3.28 -10.08 11.80
CA ALA A 136 -4.72 -9.83 11.88
C ALA A 136 -5.32 -10.48 13.14
N GLU A 137 -4.97 -11.73 13.43
CA GLU A 137 -5.48 -12.44 14.60
C GLU A 137 -5.03 -11.78 15.91
N ARG A 138 -3.77 -11.35 16.01
CA ARG A 138 -3.29 -10.58 17.18
C ARG A 138 -4.02 -9.26 17.38
N ASN A 139 -4.30 -8.52 16.30
CA ASN A 139 -5.04 -7.26 16.36
C ASN A 139 -6.52 -7.50 16.73
N ARG A 140 -7.12 -8.59 16.23
CA ARG A 140 -8.47 -9.02 16.62
C ARG A 140 -8.56 -9.34 18.11
N GLN A 141 -7.63 -10.13 18.64
CA GLN A 141 -7.57 -10.50 20.07
C GLN A 141 -7.40 -9.29 20.99
N THR A 142 -6.79 -8.21 20.50
CA THR A 142 -6.61 -6.96 21.24
C THR A 142 -7.71 -5.92 20.96
N GLY A 143 -8.81 -6.33 20.31
CA GLY A 143 -9.98 -5.50 20.06
C GLY A 143 -9.74 -4.35 19.07
N LYS A 144 -8.68 -4.42 18.26
CA LYS A 144 -8.25 -3.31 17.39
C LYS A 144 -9.13 -3.09 16.17
N PHE A 145 -9.93 -4.08 15.77
CA PHE A 145 -10.78 -3.95 14.58
C PHE A 145 -12.19 -3.40 14.85
N GLY A 146 -12.58 -3.24 16.12
CA GLY A 146 -13.95 -2.85 16.46
C GLY A 146 -14.96 -3.81 15.82
N SER A 147 -15.91 -3.27 15.05
CA SER A 147 -16.90 -4.03 14.27
C SER A 147 -16.43 -4.45 12.88
N THR A 148 -15.23 -4.04 12.46
CA THR A 148 -14.72 -4.30 11.11
C THR A 148 -14.39 -5.78 10.92
N GLN A 149 -14.90 -6.39 9.84
CA GLN A 149 -14.55 -7.76 9.49
C GLN A 149 -13.24 -7.79 8.71
N VAL A 150 -12.17 -8.30 9.33
CA VAL A 150 -10.85 -8.40 8.69
C VAL A 150 -10.54 -9.85 8.35
N SER A 151 -10.20 -10.09 7.09
CA SER A 151 -9.78 -11.40 6.58
C SER A 151 -8.50 -11.28 5.75
N SER A 152 -7.81 -12.39 5.54
CA SER A 152 -6.61 -12.43 4.69
C SER A 152 -6.55 -13.69 3.85
N ARG A 153 -6.19 -13.52 2.57
CA ARG A 153 -6.26 -14.58 1.56
C ARG A 153 -5.12 -14.43 0.54
N VAL A 154 -4.62 -15.56 0.05
CA VAL A 154 -3.77 -15.54 -1.15
C VAL A 154 -4.63 -15.18 -2.35
N VAL A 155 -4.24 -14.12 -3.06
CA VAL A 155 -4.89 -13.68 -4.28
C VAL A 155 -3.80 -13.46 -5.32
N ARG A 156 -3.70 -14.38 -6.27
CA ARG A 156 -2.81 -14.24 -7.43
C ARG A 156 -3.58 -13.59 -8.56
N TRP A 157 -3.07 -12.47 -9.06
CA TRP A 157 -3.77 -11.65 -10.05
C TRP A 157 -3.98 -12.36 -11.38
N ASP A 158 -3.13 -13.33 -11.69
CA ASP A 158 -3.15 -14.18 -12.88
C ASP A 158 -3.90 -15.50 -12.67
N CYS A 159 -4.57 -15.71 -11.53
CA CYS A 159 -5.29 -16.93 -11.21
C CYS A 159 -6.82 -16.73 -11.24
N GLU A 160 -7.48 -17.34 -12.23
CA GLU A 160 -8.93 -17.18 -12.45
C GLU A 160 -9.78 -17.56 -11.23
N SER A 161 -9.46 -18.65 -10.53
CA SER A 161 -10.20 -19.07 -9.34
C SER A 161 -10.05 -18.12 -8.16
N ASP A 162 -8.92 -17.42 -8.07
CA ASP A 162 -8.67 -16.45 -7.01
C ASP A 162 -9.47 -15.16 -7.25
N ILE A 163 -9.57 -14.72 -8.52
CA ILE A 163 -10.27 -13.49 -8.92
C ILE A 163 -11.79 -13.67 -9.00
N SER A 164 -12.28 -14.72 -9.67
CA SER A 164 -13.73 -14.96 -9.86
C SER A 164 -14.50 -15.10 -8.54
N ALA A 165 -13.84 -15.62 -7.50
CA ALA A 165 -14.43 -15.75 -6.16
C ALA A 165 -14.71 -14.41 -5.46
N LEU A 166 -14.18 -13.30 -5.99
CA LEU A 166 -14.21 -11.97 -5.39
C LEU A 166 -14.75 -10.91 -6.37
N GLU A 167 -15.28 -11.33 -7.50
CA GLU A 167 -15.70 -10.47 -8.59
C GLU A 167 -16.85 -9.53 -8.16
N GLY A 168 -16.68 -8.23 -8.42
CA GLY A 168 -17.66 -7.20 -8.10
C GLY A 168 -17.89 -6.94 -6.61
N HIS A 169 -16.99 -7.40 -5.72
CA HIS A 169 -17.23 -7.35 -4.27
C HIS A 169 -16.82 -6.03 -3.60
N PHE A 170 -15.82 -5.33 -4.12
CA PHE A 170 -15.16 -4.24 -3.37
C PHE A 170 -15.58 -2.84 -3.81
N ASP A 171 -15.87 -1.99 -2.83
CA ASP A 171 -16.08 -0.55 -3.04
C ASP A 171 -14.74 0.16 -3.28
N ILE A 172 -13.69 -0.28 -2.58
CA ILE A 172 -12.32 0.20 -2.76
C ILE A 172 -11.36 -0.99 -2.97
N VAL A 173 -10.53 -0.90 -4.01
CA VAL A 173 -9.37 -1.77 -4.19
C VAL A 173 -8.12 -0.90 -4.08
N MET A 174 -7.10 -1.31 -3.33
CA MET A 174 -5.88 -0.52 -3.18
C MET A 174 -4.63 -1.37 -3.27
N CYS A 175 -3.56 -0.78 -3.77
CA CYS A 175 -2.24 -1.41 -3.76
C CYS A 175 -1.13 -0.37 -3.74
N ALA A 176 0.01 -0.76 -3.16
CA ALA A 176 1.20 0.08 -3.06
C ALA A 176 2.38 -0.58 -3.78
N ASP A 177 3.08 0.20 -4.61
CA ASP A 177 4.29 -0.18 -5.34
C ASP A 177 4.20 -1.51 -6.12
N CYS A 178 3.04 -1.83 -6.70
CA CYS A 178 2.82 -3.09 -7.40
C CYS A 178 3.12 -3.06 -8.91
N LEU A 179 3.56 -1.91 -9.46
CA LEU A 179 3.58 -1.66 -10.91
C LEU A 179 4.86 -2.14 -11.63
N PHE A 180 5.90 -2.50 -10.89
CA PHE A 180 7.22 -2.84 -11.43
C PHE A 180 7.32 -4.28 -11.97
N LEU A 181 6.30 -5.12 -11.76
CA LEU A 181 6.28 -6.51 -12.20
C LEU A 181 5.72 -6.62 -13.62
N ASP A 182 6.59 -6.54 -14.63
CA ASP A 182 6.19 -6.56 -16.05
C ASP A 182 5.25 -7.72 -16.40
N GLN A 183 5.60 -8.94 -15.97
CA GLN A 183 4.85 -10.16 -16.28
C GLN A 183 3.42 -10.19 -15.71
N TYR A 184 3.15 -9.42 -14.66
CA TYR A 184 1.85 -9.43 -13.96
C TYR A 184 1.06 -8.14 -14.12
N ARG A 185 1.58 -7.14 -14.84
CA ARG A 185 0.95 -5.81 -14.96
C ARG A 185 -0.47 -5.89 -15.56
N SER A 186 -0.64 -6.65 -16.63
CA SER A 186 -1.97 -6.83 -17.26
C SER A 186 -2.93 -7.58 -16.33
N SER A 187 -2.43 -8.60 -15.63
CA SER A 187 -3.21 -9.36 -14.65
C SER A 187 -3.63 -8.49 -13.46
N LEU A 188 -2.78 -7.59 -12.98
CA LEU A 188 -3.12 -6.62 -11.93
C LEU A 188 -4.26 -5.68 -12.39
N VAL A 189 -4.17 -5.16 -13.61
CA VAL A 189 -5.23 -4.32 -14.19
C VAL A 189 -6.55 -5.08 -14.26
N ASP A 190 -6.53 -6.32 -14.76
CA ASP A 190 -7.73 -7.14 -14.85
C ASP A 190 -8.31 -7.47 -13.47
N ALA A 191 -7.46 -7.83 -12.51
CA ALA A 191 -7.86 -8.06 -11.12
C ALA A 191 -8.55 -6.81 -10.53
N ILE A 192 -7.95 -5.63 -10.64
CA ILE A 192 -8.56 -4.38 -10.15
C ILE A 192 -9.93 -4.16 -10.80
N ARG A 193 -10.02 -4.29 -12.13
CA ARG A 193 -11.27 -4.11 -12.89
C ARG A 193 -12.37 -5.05 -12.43
N ARG A 194 -12.05 -6.33 -12.23
CA ARG A 194 -13.02 -7.37 -11.86
C ARG A 194 -13.44 -7.29 -10.41
N LEU A 195 -12.51 -7.04 -9.49
CA LEU A 195 -12.77 -6.95 -8.05
C LEU A 195 -13.62 -5.73 -7.67
N LEU A 196 -13.52 -4.63 -8.42
CA LEU A 196 -14.31 -3.42 -8.17
C LEU A 196 -15.80 -3.63 -8.46
N LYS A 197 -16.65 -3.10 -7.59
CA LYS A 197 -18.06 -2.81 -7.88
C LYS A 197 -18.21 -1.83 -9.06
N PRO A 198 -19.40 -1.74 -9.69
CA PRO A 198 -19.68 -0.76 -10.76
C PRO A 198 -19.26 0.67 -10.42
N ASN A 199 -19.53 1.13 -9.19
CA ASN A 199 -19.19 2.47 -8.70
C ASN A 199 -17.96 2.49 -7.78
N GLY A 200 -17.17 1.40 -7.78
CA GLY A 200 -15.98 1.29 -6.96
C GLY A 200 -14.84 2.16 -7.47
N THR A 201 -13.90 2.47 -6.58
CA THR A 201 -12.68 3.22 -6.91
C THR A 201 -11.44 2.42 -6.51
N ALA A 202 -10.44 2.33 -7.39
CA ALA A 202 -9.13 1.86 -6.99
C ALA A 202 -8.19 3.00 -6.61
N LEU A 203 -7.36 2.78 -5.59
CA LEU A 203 -6.31 3.69 -5.14
C LEU A 203 -4.96 2.99 -5.29
N VAL A 204 -4.15 3.45 -6.23
CA VAL A 204 -2.81 2.88 -6.48
C VAL A 204 -1.76 3.91 -6.10
N PHE A 205 -0.86 3.56 -5.19
CA PHE A 205 0.27 4.39 -4.80
C PHE A 205 1.55 3.79 -5.35
N ALA A 206 2.16 4.43 -6.34
CA ALA A 206 3.39 3.91 -6.93
C ALA A 206 4.29 5.03 -7.44
N PRO A 207 5.62 4.92 -7.30
CA PRO A 207 6.54 5.78 -8.00
C PRO A 207 6.49 5.55 -9.51
N LEU A 208 7.05 6.47 -10.29
CA LEU A 208 7.10 6.37 -11.75
C LEU A 208 7.80 5.07 -12.20
N ARG A 209 8.95 4.78 -11.58
CA ARG A 209 9.87 3.68 -11.90
C ARG A 209 10.04 3.56 -13.41
N GLY A 210 10.62 4.59 -14.01
CA GLY A 210 10.69 4.73 -15.47
C GLY A 210 9.29 4.77 -16.07
N GLU A 211 9.01 3.84 -16.98
CA GLU A 211 7.76 3.82 -17.75
C GLU A 211 6.65 2.97 -17.12
N THR A 212 6.94 2.28 -16.01
CA THR A 212 6.05 1.25 -15.46
C THR A 212 4.67 1.80 -15.08
N LEU A 213 4.62 2.98 -14.47
CA LEU A 213 3.37 3.68 -14.13
C LEU A 213 2.59 4.07 -15.39
N ARG A 214 3.27 4.63 -16.40
CA ARG A 214 2.63 5.04 -17.66
C ARG A 214 2.01 3.83 -18.37
N LEU A 215 2.76 2.73 -18.46
CA LEU A 215 2.30 1.49 -19.09
C LEU A 215 1.10 0.89 -18.33
N PHE A 216 1.11 0.95 -17.00
CA PHE A 216 -0.03 0.53 -16.19
C PHE A 216 -1.29 1.35 -16.49
N CYS A 217 -1.18 2.68 -16.53
CA CYS A 217 -2.32 3.55 -16.87
C CYS A 217 -2.86 3.27 -18.28
N GLN A 218 -1.99 3.01 -19.26
CA GLN A 218 -2.41 2.65 -20.62
C GLN A 218 -3.19 1.33 -20.64
N LEU A 219 -2.70 0.29 -19.96
CA LEU A 219 -3.40 -0.99 -19.85
C LEU A 219 -4.75 -0.84 -19.12
N ALA A 220 -4.80 -0.03 -18.06
CA ALA A 220 -6.04 0.26 -17.35
C ALA A 220 -7.09 0.91 -18.26
N GLN A 221 -6.69 1.90 -19.06
CA GLN A 221 -7.57 2.55 -20.04
C GLN A 221 -8.04 1.59 -21.13
N GLN A 222 -7.15 0.75 -21.67
CA GLN A 222 -7.50 -0.29 -22.65
C GLN A 222 -8.49 -1.32 -22.08
N ALA A 223 -8.40 -1.61 -20.77
CA ALA A 223 -9.32 -2.48 -20.06
C ALA A 223 -10.65 -1.79 -19.66
N GLY A 224 -10.89 -0.56 -20.10
CA GLY A 224 -12.13 0.18 -19.84
C GLY A 224 -12.21 0.87 -18.48
N LEU A 225 -11.07 1.11 -17.82
CA LEU A 225 -11.00 1.93 -16.61
C LEU A 225 -10.68 3.39 -16.96
N CYS A 226 -11.31 4.34 -16.26
CA CYS A 226 -10.90 5.73 -16.27
C CYS A 226 -9.74 5.90 -15.26
N ALA A 227 -8.59 6.39 -15.72
CA ALA A 227 -7.43 6.63 -14.88
C ALA A 227 -7.19 8.14 -14.68
N SER A 228 -6.89 8.54 -13.44
CA SER A 228 -6.43 9.89 -13.13
C SER A 228 -5.22 9.84 -12.22
N GLN A 229 -4.21 10.64 -12.54
CA GLN A 229 -2.94 10.70 -11.82
C GLN A 229 -2.88 12.01 -11.02
N HIS A 230 -2.51 11.90 -9.76
CA HIS A 230 -2.40 13.00 -8.82
C HIS A 230 -0.98 13.02 -8.27
N GLN A 231 -0.29 14.13 -8.49
CA GLN A 231 1.03 14.35 -7.90
C GLN A 231 0.88 14.93 -6.49
N GLN A 232 0.13 16.02 -6.34
CA GLN A 232 -0.04 16.71 -5.06
C GLN A 232 -1.36 16.28 -4.38
N TYR A 233 -1.43 15.03 -3.92
CA TYR A 233 -2.65 14.47 -3.30
C TYR A 233 -2.77 14.72 -1.79
N ASP A 234 -1.66 15.08 -1.13
CA ASP A 234 -1.62 15.43 0.29
C ASP A 234 -0.49 16.46 0.56
N ALA A 235 -0.81 17.51 1.33
CA ALA A 235 0.12 18.60 1.59
C ALA A 235 1.34 18.16 2.42
N GLN A 236 1.17 17.28 3.42
CA GLN A 236 2.29 16.82 4.25
C GLN A 236 3.24 15.94 3.45
N VAL A 237 2.68 15.04 2.63
CA VAL A 237 3.47 14.19 1.74
C VAL A 237 4.24 15.04 0.71
N TRP A 238 3.59 16.07 0.16
CA TRP A 238 4.21 17.00 -0.76
C TRP A 238 5.34 17.81 -0.13
N ASP A 239 5.13 18.36 1.07
CA ASP A 239 6.15 19.12 1.80
C ASP A 239 7.39 18.26 2.09
N VAL A 240 7.18 16.99 2.47
CA VAL A 240 8.28 16.05 2.69
C VAL A 240 9.00 15.74 1.38
N HIS A 241 8.27 15.52 0.27
CA HIS A 241 8.86 15.34 -1.05
C HIS A 241 9.75 16.53 -1.46
N LEU A 242 9.24 17.76 -1.33
CA LEU A 242 10.00 18.98 -1.63
C LEU A 242 11.27 19.10 -0.78
N LYS A 243 11.17 18.80 0.52
CA LYS A 243 12.34 18.77 1.41
C LYS A 243 13.35 17.72 0.94
N MET A 244 12.90 16.53 0.57
CA MET A 244 13.79 15.44 0.16
C MET A 244 14.50 15.70 -1.16
N LEU A 245 13.89 16.44 -2.09
CA LEU A 245 14.57 16.89 -3.30
C LEU A 245 15.82 17.72 -3.00
N THR A 246 15.85 18.45 -1.87
CA THR A 246 17.02 19.26 -1.47
C THR A 246 18.20 18.43 -0.94
N GLU A 247 17.98 17.17 -0.56
CA GLU A 247 19.01 16.25 -0.07
C GLU A 247 19.83 15.61 -1.22
N GLY A 248 19.42 15.85 -2.46
CA GLY A 248 20.08 15.35 -3.67
C GLY A 248 19.67 13.92 -4.08
N LYS A 249 19.96 13.56 -5.34
CA LYS A 249 19.56 12.27 -5.94
C LYS A 249 20.16 11.05 -5.23
N ASP A 250 21.33 11.22 -4.62
CA ASP A 250 21.99 10.20 -3.81
C ASP A 250 21.32 9.95 -2.45
N ALA A 251 20.36 10.78 -2.05
CA ALA A 251 19.50 10.53 -0.90
C ALA A 251 18.09 10.17 -1.34
N TYR A 252 17.57 10.88 -2.34
CA TYR A 252 16.20 10.79 -2.80
C TYR A 252 16.09 10.97 -4.32
N ASP A 253 15.76 9.87 -4.99
CA ASP A 253 15.32 9.87 -6.37
C ASP A 253 13.79 9.73 -6.45
N GLU A 254 13.10 10.78 -6.88
CA GLU A 254 11.64 10.81 -7.00
C GLU A 254 11.10 9.70 -7.92
N ASN A 255 11.87 9.28 -8.93
CA ASN A 255 11.47 8.24 -9.87
C ASN A 255 11.25 6.89 -9.20
N ILE A 256 11.90 6.63 -8.06
CA ILE A 256 11.80 5.35 -7.33
C ILE A 256 11.25 5.51 -5.90
N HIS A 257 11.23 6.72 -5.35
CA HIS A 257 10.83 6.97 -3.96
C HIS A 257 9.54 7.77 -3.80
N TYR A 258 9.14 8.60 -4.78
CA TYR A 258 7.93 9.42 -4.64
C TYR A 258 6.70 8.68 -5.18
N PRO A 259 5.79 8.19 -4.32
CA PRO A 259 4.57 7.58 -4.82
C PRO A 259 3.64 8.65 -5.39
N LEU A 260 3.22 8.47 -6.62
CA LEU A 260 2.06 9.16 -7.20
C LEU A 260 0.79 8.42 -6.75
N LEU A 261 -0.33 9.15 -6.65
CA LEU A 261 -1.64 8.55 -6.49
C LEU A 261 -2.29 8.40 -7.86
N ILE A 262 -2.67 7.17 -8.22
CA ILE A 262 -3.53 6.89 -9.36
C ILE A 262 -4.89 6.46 -8.84
N THR A 263 -5.93 7.14 -9.29
CA THR A 263 -7.33 6.74 -9.05
C THR A 263 -7.88 6.07 -10.29
N LEU A 264 -8.44 4.88 -10.15
CA LEU A 264 -9.12 4.16 -11.25
C LEU A 264 -10.60 3.98 -10.93
N THR A 265 -11.48 4.21 -11.90
CA THR A 265 -12.91 3.88 -11.82
C THR A 265 -13.33 3.11 -13.05
N LYS A 266 -14.42 2.35 -12.98
CA LYS A 266 -15.01 1.75 -14.19
C LYS A 266 -15.48 2.86 -15.13
N GLY A 267 -15.20 2.72 -16.42
CA GLY A 267 -15.72 3.62 -17.44
C GLY A 267 -17.25 3.53 -17.54
N PRO A 268 -17.89 4.52 -18.20
CA PRO A 268 -19.34 4.51 -18.41
C PRO A 268 -19.76 3.21 -19.11
N GLN A 269 -20.64 2.45 -18.47
CA GLN A 269 -21.22 1.27 -19.08
C GLN A 269 -22.20 1.71 -20.18
N PRO A 270 -22.18 1.10 -21.37
CA PRO A 270 -23.22 1.33 -22.35
C PRO A 270 -24.57 0.95 -21.73
N VAL A 271 -25.52 1.88 -21.75
CA VAL A 271 -26.89 1.61 -21.29
C VAL A 271 -27.51 0.62 -22.27
N ILE A 272 -27.58 -0.65 -21.88
CA ILE A 272 -28.33 -1.65 -22.64
C ILE A 272 -29.80 -1.39 -22.34
N HIS A 273 -30.49 -0.69 -23.25
CA HIS A 273 -31.94 -0.67 -23.27
C HIS A 273 -32.43 -2.06 -23.67
N THR A 274 -32.79 -2.89 -22.69
CA THR A 274 -33.70 -4.01 -22.90
C THR A 274 -35.06 -3.42 -23.29
N GLN A 275 -35.43 -3.60 -24.56
CA GLN A 275 -36.81 -3.43 -25.04
C GLN A 275 -37.65 -4.64 -24.61
#